data_AF-A0A564W384-F1
#
_entry.id   AF-A0A564W384-F1
#
_cell.length_a   1.000
_cell.length_b   1.000
_cell.length_c   1.000
_cell.angle_alpha   90.00
_cell.angle_beta   90.00
_cell.angle_gamma   90.00
#
_symmetry.space_group_name_H-M   'P 1'
#
loop_
_entity.id
_entity.type
_entity.pdbx_description
1 polymer ?
#
loop_
_entity_poly.entity_id
_entity_poly.type
_entity_poly.pdbx_seq_one_letter_code
_entity_poly.pdbx_strand_id
1 'polypeptide(L)'
;MQHAARAYGKSGYSFCRLVKDLIYDITAHTAFPLLMVRNIGIASFLVSFLLGIYYLVRYFLCGISVEGWTSLMLVMLAFFGLTLLSIGIIGIYLMNILNEAKKMPHYVIRQEETE
;
A
#
# COMPACT_ATOMS: atom_id res chain seq x y z
N MET A 1 -32.53 29.04 -8.19
CA MET A 1 -33.34 27.88 -8.63
C MET A 1 -33.75 27.10 -7.38
N GLN A 2 -35.01 27.19 -6.95
CA GLN A 2 -35.50 26.45 -5.78
C GLN A 2 -35.69 24.97 -6.15
N HIS A 3 -35.00 24.08 -5.45
CA HIS A 3 -35.18 22.64 -5.62
C HIS A 3 -36.50 22.21 -4.98
N ALA A 4 -37.39 21.60 -5.76
CA ALA A 4 -38.65 21.06 -5.27
C ALA A 4 -38.39 19.98 -4.20
N ALA A 5 -39.12 20.04 -3.09
CA ALA A 5 -39.05 19.03 -2.05
C ALA A 5 -39.56 17.68 -2.60
N ARG A 6 -38.79 16.59 -2.39
CA ARG A 6 -39.11 15.26 -2.92
C ARG A 6 -40.45 14.77 -2.36
N ALA A 7 -41.37 14.38 -3.26
CA ALA A 7 -42.70 13.89 -2.89
C ALA A 7 -42.68 12.47 -2.29
N TYR A 8 -41.67 11.65 -2.60
CA TYR A 8 -41.50 10.30 -2.05
C TYR A 8 -40.02 9.87 -2.05
N GLY A 9 -39.65 9.02 -1.08
CA GLY A 9 -38.31 8.42 -0.95
C GLY A 9 -37.38 9.15 0.03
N LYS A 10 -36.71 8.38 0.90
CA LYS A 10 -35.63 8.90 1.77
C LYS A 10 -34.34 9.05 0.97
N SER A 11 -33.54 10.05 1.30
CA SER A 11 -32.18 10.20 0.77
C SER A 11 -31.42 8.87 0.90
N GLY A 12 -31.02 8.27 -0.22
CA GLY A 12 -30.20 7.05 -0.24
C GLY A 12 -28.76 7.28 0.25
N TYR A 13 -28.40 8.55 0.44
CA TYR A 13 -27.11 9.02 0.93
C TYR A 13 -27.12 9.05 2.46
N SER A 14 -26.71 7.93 3.06
CA SER A 14 -26.19 7.91 4.42
C SER A 14 -24.70 8.29 4.37
N PHE A 15 -24.21 9.00 5.38
CA PHE A 15 -22.77 9.32 5.50
C PHE A 15 -21.89 8.08 5.35
N CYS A 16 -22.29 6.94 5.94
CA CYS A 16 -21.60 5.66 5.77
C CYS A 16 -21.60 5.15 4.32
N ARG A 17 -22.68 5.38 3.56
CA ARG A 17 -22.73 5.00 2.14
C ARG A 17 -21.77 5.87 1.32
N LEU A 18 -21.77 7.18 1.55
CA LEU A 18 -20.83 8.09 0.89
C LEU A 18 -19.36 7.70 1.14
N VAL A 19 -19.01 7.37 2.38
CA VAL A 19 -17.64 6.95 2.73
C VAL A 19 -17.29 5.63 2.05
N LYS A 20 -18.22 4.67 2.03
CA LYS A 20 -18.02 3.38 1.35
C LYS A 20 -17.85 3.57 -0.16
N ASP A 21 -18.65 4.43 -0.77
CA ASP A 21 -18.60 4.72 -2.20
C ASP A 21 -17.29 5.44 -2.55
N LEU A 22 -16.82 6.38 -1.71
CA LEU A 22 -15.52 7.03 -1.86
C LEU A 22 -14.35 6.04 -1.77
N ILE A 23 -14.37 5.12 -0.80
CA ILE A 23 -13.33 4.09 -0.66
C ILE A 23 -13.33 3.16 -1.88
N TYR A 24 -14.51 2.78 -2.35
CA TYR A 24 -14.67 1.96 -3.56
C TYR A 24 -14.08 2.68 -4.78
N ASP A 25 -14.38 3.97 -4.95
CA ASP A 25 -13.91 4.78 -6.07
C ASP A 25 -12.39 4.99 -6.04
N ILE A 26 -11.82 5.32 -4.88
CA ILE A 26 -10.35 5.45 -4.71
C ILE A 26 -9.64 4.13 -5.05
N THR A 27 -10.19 3.01 -4.59
CA THR A 27 -9.61 1.68 -4.82
C THR A 27 -9.77 1.23 -6.27
N ALA A 28 -10.90 1.55 -6.91
CA ALA A 28 -11.19 1.16 -8.29
C ALA A 28 -10.48 2.03 -9.32
N HIS A 29 -10.35 3.33 -9.05
CA HIS A 29 -9.83 4.29 -10.03
C HIS A 29 -8.34 4.62 -9.87
N THR A 30 -7.75 4.42 -8.68
CA THR A 30 -6.36 4.85 -8.41
C THR A 30 -5.50 3.74 -7.82
N ALA A 31 -4.24 3.64 -8.26
CA ALA A 31 -3.24 2.75 -7.66
C ALA A 31 -2.56 3.34 -6.39
N PHE A 32 -3.15 4.41 -5.83
CA PHE A 32 -2.69 5.09 -4.63
C PHE A 32 -2.53 4.16 -3.40
N PRO A 33 -3.50 3.27 -3.07
CA PRO A 33 -3.34 2.37 -1.93
C PRO A 33 -2.14 1.42 -2.08
N LEU A 34 -1.86 0.94 -3.29
CA LEU A 34 -0.72 0.07 -3.57
C LEU A 34 0.63 0.79 -3.34
N LEU A 35 0.73 2.05 -3.77
CA LEU A 35 1.93 2.88 -3.56
C LEU A 35 2.16 3.17 -2.06
N MET A 36 1.09 3.32 -1.29
CA MET A 36 1.15 3.55 0.15
C MET A 36 1.66 2.31 0.89
N VAL A 37 1.17 1.11 0.54
CA VAL A 37 1.66 -0.16 1.09
C VAL A 37 3.13 -0.39 0.77
N ARG A 38 3.58 -0.07 -0.45
CA ARG A 38 5.00 -0.13 -0.83
C ARG A 38 5.86 0.72 0.09
N ASN A 39 5.49 1.98 0.32
CA ASN A 39 6.26 2.89 1.16
C ASN A 39 6.35 2.40 2.61
N ILE A 40 5.24 1.86 3.15
CA ILE A 40 5.20 1.24 4.48
C ILE A 40 6.08 -0.02 4.52
N GLY A 41 6.06 -0.84 3.47
CA GLY A 41 6.92 -2.01 3.33
C GLY A 41 8.41 -1.65 3.36
N ILE A 42 8.82 -0.61 2.64
CA ILE A 42 10.20 -0.12 2.64
C ILE A 42 10.59 0.42 4.03
N ALA A 43 9.72 1.23 4.65
CA ALA A 43 9.98 1.79 5.97
C ALA A 43 10.13 0.69 7.04
N SER A 44 9.23 -0.29 7.04
CA SER A 44 9.28 -1.43 7.98
C SER A 44 10.52 -2.31 7.77
N PHE A 45 10.92 -2.56 6.52
CA PHE A 45 12.18 -3.27 6.21
C PHE A 45 13.40 -2.55 6.79
N LEU A 46 13.47 -1.22 6.62
CA LEU A 46 14.53 -0.38 7.17
C LEU A 46 14.57 -0.48 8.71
N VAL A 47 13.41 -0.39 9.37
CA VAL A 47 13.31 -0.53 10.83
C VAL A 47 13.75 -1.91 11.29
N SER A 48 13.30 -2.98 10.64
CA SER A 48 13.72 -4.36 10.95
C SER A 48 15.22 -4.55 10.76
N PHE A 49 15.81 -3.95 9.72
CA PHE A 49 17.25 -4.01 9.47
C PHE A 49 18.05 -3.30 10.58
N LEU A 50 17.64 -2.08 10.96
CA LEU A 50 18.28 -1.35 12.07
C LEU A 50 18.17 -2.10 13.40
N LEU A 51 16.99 -2.64 13.72
CA LEU A 51 16.79 -3.44 14.93
C LEU A 51 17.62 -4.72 14.90
N GLY A 52 17.73 -5.38 13.75
CA GLY A 52 18.60 -6.55 13.56
C GLY A 52 20.06 -6.24 13.86
N ILE A 53 20.59 -5.14 13.33
CA ILE A 53 21.96 -4.68 13.63
C ILE A 53 22.11 -4.36 15.12
N TYR A 54 21.15 -3.67 15.72
CA TYR A 54 21.18 -3.36 17.15
C TYR A 54 21.27 -4.63 18.02
N TYR A 55 20.45 -5.65 17.71
CA TYR A 55 20.51 -6.94 18.42
C TYR A 55 21.84 -7.68 18.19
N LEU A 56 22.39 -7.62 16.96
CA LEU A 56 23.69 -8.20 16.64
C LEU A 56 24.82 -7.54 17.45
N VAL A 57 24.84 -6.21 17.50
CA VAL A 57 25.84 -5.44 18.28
C VAL A 57 25.69 -5.72 19.78
N ARG A 58 24.44 -5.78 20.28
CA ARG A 58 24.16 -6.11 21.67
C ARG A 58 24.61 -7.53 22.04
N TYR A 59 24.48 -8.48 21.11
CA TYR A 59 24.97 -9.85 21.30
C TYR A 59 26.49 -9.90 21.50
N PHE A 60 27.25 -9.15 20.70
CA PHE A 60 28.71 -9.07 20.82
C PHE A 60 29.18 -8.32 22.08
N LEU A 61 28.48 -7.27 22.50
CA LEU A 61 28.92 -6.41 23.62
C LEU A 61 28.47 -6.91 25.01
N CYS A 62 27.25 -7.43 25.13
CA CYS A 62 26.63 -7.65 26.44
C CYS A 62 26.67 -9.10 26.93
N GLY A 63 27.08 -10.05 26.07
CA GLY A 63 27.02 -11.47 26.39
C GLY A 63 25.57 -11.99 26.51
N ILE A 64 25.44 -13.30 26.50
CA ILE A 64 24.18 -14.01 26.32
C ILE A 64 23.33 -13.91 27.59
N SER A 65 22.21 -13.17 27.57
CA SER A 65 21.29 -13.14 28.71
C SER A 65 20.41 -14.39 28.79
N VAL A 66 20.10 -15.00 27.64
CA VAL A 66 19.33 -16.25 27.48
C VAL A 66 19.79 -16.90 26.17
N GLU A 67 20.25 -18.15 26.21
CA GLU A 67 20.69 -18.88 25.01
C GLU A 67 19.56 -18.99 23.97
N GLY A 68 19.90 -18.80 22.69
CA GLY A 68 18.97 -18.97 21.56
C GLY A 68 17.95 -17.85 21.34
N TRP A 69 17.66 -16.99 22.33
CA TRP A 69 16.66 -15.92 22.17
C TRP A 69 17.08 -14.89 21.13
N THR A 70 18.35 -14.47 21.16
CA THR A 70 18.86 -13.45 20.24
C THR A 70 18.91 -13.93 18.80
N SER A 71 19.28 -15.20 18.56
CA SER A 71 19.28 -15.76 17.20
C SER A 71 17.87 -15.95 16.66
N LEU A 72 16.91 -16.38 17.51
CA LEU A 72 15.50 -16.50 17.14
C LEU A 72 14.92 -15.14 16.73
N MET A 73 15.13 -14.10 17.55
CA MET A 73 14.66 -12.75 17.25
C MET A 73 15.30 -12.18 15.98
N LEU A 74 16.60 -12.40 15.77
CA LEU A 74 17.30 -11.96 14.57
C LEU A 74 16.71 -12.59 13.31
N VAL A 75 16.50 -13.92 13.32
CA VAL A 75 15.91 -14.65 12.18
C VAL A 75 14.48 -14.21 11.94
N MET A 76 13.66 -14.06 12.98
CA MET A 76 12.28 -13.57 12.84
C MET A 76 12.24 -12.16 12.24
N LEU A 77 13.06 -11.22 12.73
CA LEU A 77 13.11 -9.86 12.19
C LEU A 77 13.55 -9.86 10.72
N ALA A 78 14.56 -10.66 10.37
CA ALA A 78 15.03 -10.79 9.00
C ALA A 78 13.93 -11.33 8.08
N PHE A 79 13.21 -12.38 8.49
CA PHE A 79 12.11 -12.97 7.72
C PHE A 79 10.90 -12.03 7.59
N PHE A 80 10.51 -11.33 8.66
CA PHE A 80 9.41 -10.37 8.61
C PHE A 80 9.74 -9.18 7.70
N GLY A 81 10.97 -8.65 7.77
CA GLY A 81 11.45 -7.62 6.86
C GLY A 81 11.38 -8.09 5.41
N LEU A 82 11.93 -9.28 5.12
CA LEU A 82 11.93 -9.85 3.76
C LEU A 82 10.51 -10.09 3.23
N THR A 83 9.59 -10.56 4.08
CA THR A 83 8.19 -10.80 3.71
C THR A 83 7.48 -9.50 3.35
N LEU A 84 7.65 -8.45 4.15
CA LEU A 84 7.07 -7.12 3.88
C LEU A 84 7.62 -6.49 2.60
N LEU A 85 8.93 -6.65 2.34
CA LEU A 85 9.56 -6.20 1.11
C LEU A 85 8.98 -6.95 -0.11
N SER A 86 8.80 -8.26 0.01
CA SER A 86 8.22 -9.10 -1.04
C SER A 86 6.78 -8.67 -1.37
N ILE A 87 5.95 -8.40 -0.37
CA ILE A 87 4.60 -7.85 -0.55
C ILE A 87 4.65 -6.49 -1.26
N GLY A 88 5.59 -5.62 -0.89
CA GLY A 88 5.79 -4.33 -1.55
C GLY A 88 6.11 -4.45 -3.04
N ILE A 89 6.96 -5.40 -3.42
CA ILE A 89 7.30 -5.70 -4.82
C ILE A 89 6.04 -6.18 -5.57
N ILE A 90 5.32 -7.15 -5.01
CA ILE A 90 4.08 -7.68 -5.61
C ILE A 90 3.06 -6.54 -5.83
N GLY A 91 2.96 -5.59 -4.90
CA GLY A 91 2.12 -4.40 -5.04
C GLY A 91 2.47 -3.57 -6.27
N ILE A 92 3.76 -3.37 -6.58
CA ILE A 92 4.18 -2.63 -7.78
C ILE A 92 3.79 -3.39 -9.06
N TYR A 93 3.99 -4.71 -9.09
CA TYR A 93 3.60 -5.53 -10.23
C TYR A 93 2.07 -5.50 -10.44
N LEU A 94 1.30 -5.60 -9.36
CA LEU A 94 -0.15 -5.52 -9.43
C LEU A 94 -0.62 -4.17 -9.96
N MET A 95 0.03 -3.06 -9.58
CA MET A 95 -0.25 -1.73 -10.14
C MET A 95 -0.03 -1.70 -11.65
N ASN A 96 1.05 -2.32 -12.13
CA ASN A 96 1.32 -2.37 -13.58
C ASN A 96 0.26 -3.19 -14.33
N ILE A 97 -0.14 -4.34 -13.78
CA ILE A 97 -1.21 -5.17 -14.35
C ILE A 97 -2.54 -4.41 -14.37
N LEU A 98 -2.87 -3.65 -13.32
CA LEU A 98 -4.08 -2.85 -13.27
C LEU A 98 -4.07 -1.72 -14.31
N ASN A 99 -2.92 -1.08 -14.54
CA ASN A 99 -2.77 -0.08 -15.59
C ASN A 99 -2.95 -0.68 -16.99
N GLU A 100 -2.37 -1.86 -17.23
CA GLU A 100 -2.51 -2.60 -18.49
C GLU A 100 -3.97 -3.03 -18.73
N ALA A 101 -4.63 -3.58 -17.71
CA ALA A 101 -6.03 -4.00 -17.78
C ALA A 101 -6.98 -2.84 -18.08
N LYS A 102 -6.64 -1.62 -17.64
CA LYS A 102 -7.41 -0.40 -17.94
C LYS A 102 -7.24 0.11 -19.37
N LYS A 103 -6.35 -0.48 -20.19
CA LYS A 103 -6.07 -0.05 -21.58
C LYS A 103 -5.88 1.46 -21.69
N MET A 104 -5.19 2.08 -20.73
CA MET A 104 -5.01 3.52 -20.72
C MET A 104 -4.11 3.88 -21.91
N PRO A 105 -4.61 4.60 -22.94
CA PRO A 105 -3.84 4.85 -24.14
C PRO A 105 -2.59 5.66 -23.77
N HIS A 106 -1.41 5.09 -24.00
CA HIS A 106 -0.12 5.73 -23.70
C HIS A 106 0.14 7.02 -24.50
N TYR A 107 -0.65 7.25 -25.55
CA TYR A 107 -0.57 8.44 -26.38
C TYR A 107 -1.97 8.79 -26.89
N VAL A 108 -2.31 10.09 -26.82
CA VAL A 108 -3.47 10.64 -27.52
C VAL A 108 -2.93 11.20 -28.82
N ILE A 109 -3.22 10.55 -29.94
CA ILE A 109 -2.89 11.08 -31.26
C ILE A 109 -3.78 12.30 -31.47
N ARG A 110 -3.19 13.49 -31.38
CA ARG A 110 -3.85 14.71 -31.84
C ARG A 110 -3.87 14.63 -33.36
N GLN A 111 -5.03 14.40 -33.94
CA GLN A 111 -5.19 14.57 -35.38
C GLN A 111 -5.08 16.07 -35.65
N GLU A 112 -4.04 16.48 -36.38
CA GLU A 112 -4.03 17.81 -36.98
C GLU A 112 -4.94 17.75 -38.19
N GLU A 113 -6.06 18.47 -38.11
CA GLU A 113 -6.88 18.80 -39.28
C GLU A 113 -5.96 19.52 -40.27
N THR A 114 -5.52 18.79 -41.28
CA THR A 114 -4.86 19.37 -42.44
C THR A 114 -5.98 19.82 -43.37
N GLU A 115 -6.14 21.13 -43.52
CA GLU A 115 -6.99 21.75 -44.56
C GLU A 115 -6.53 21.38 -45.97
#